data_AF-A0A7I8IP12-F1
#
_entry.id   AF-A0A7I8IP12-F1
#
_cell.length_a   1.000
_cell.length_b   1.000
_cell.length_c   1.000
_cell.angle_alpha   90.00
_cell.angle_beta   90.00
_cell.angle_gamma   90.00
#
_symmetry.space_group_name_H-M   'P 1'
#
loop_
_entity.id
_entity.type
_entity.pdbx_description
1 polymer ?
#
loop_
_entity_poly.entity_id
_entity_poly.type
_entity_poly.pdbx_seq_one_letter_code
_entity_poly.pdbx_strand_id
1 'polypeptide(L)'
;MPNGSLDRLLFSPPRTAAPPLVWPRRRRVLQDLAAALFYLHDQLDTQIIHRDVKSSNVLLDSASAPVSGTSASPGRCLAASDRRLPEGSFSPAEMERLIHLGLLCTLHDPTSRPTMKWVMEMLSGNYSGDLPVLPSFRAHPQYISLIRPLHQLQQRRRRRGQHQPASLTMDMPREIPFREIVEVTKNFSRAQVAAEMDFGKAYHGYLDHRFHVLVKRLSMKTCPVLRRRFSDELHNLGRLRHRHLVQLRGWCDEQGEMLVVYDYPSGGLLSRHLFLGGGTTTTLPWRRRCSILRSLASAVLYLHEEWEEQVIHRNITSSAVFLDPDKNPRLGCFSLAEFLTRDHHGGGATTATSSSARGIFGYMAPEYIDGGEVTPMADVYSFGVVIMEVATGRRAVDFSCPDVLLKKPLEQMVDRKLGEDYEPGQLWQLLQLGLACTHSDPQRRPTMRQVASILGGNDKLLRAVGWKKEGRELWWQRNAAALSLVRRLQALGIH
;
A
#
# COMPACT_ATOMS: atom_id res chain seq x y z
N MET A 1 17.31 -15.21 -3.09
CA MET A 1 16.58 -16.43 -2.66
C MET A 1 15.57 -16.77 -3.74
N PRO A 2 15.56 -17.99 -4.31
CA PRO A 2 14.58 -18.40 -5.29
C PRO A 2 13.37 -18.97 -4.55
N ASN A 3 12.42 -18.09 -4.25
CA ASN A 3 10.98 -18.36 -4.33
C ASN A 3 10.30 -17.00 -4.24
N GLY A 4 9.98 -16.52 -5.43
CA GLY A 4 9.32 -15.25 -5.63
C GLY A 4 7.96 -15.21 -4.96
N SER A 5 7.43 -14.00 -4.81
CA SER A 5 6.04 -13.76 -4.44
C SER A 5 5.07 -14.72 -5.13
N LEU A 6 3.97 -15.07 -4.45
CA LEU A 6 2.98 -16.04 -4.90
C LEU A 6 2.50 -15.77 -6.34
N ASP A 7 2.41 -14.50 -6.75
CA ASP A 7 2.10 -14.08 -8.12
C ASP A 7 3.09 -14.61 -9.17
N ARG A 8 4.39 -14.69 -8.87
CA ARG A 8 5.39 -15.26 -9.78
C ARG A 8 5.13 -16.75 -9.98
N LEU A 9 4.77 -17.51 -8.95
CA LEU A 9 4.48 -18.94 -9.12
C LEU A 9 3.12 -19.19 -9.79
N LEU A 10 2.13 -18.35 -9.48
CA LEU A 10 0.78 -18.46 -10.05
C LEU A 10 0.66 -17.92 -11.49
N PHE A 11 1.51 -16.98 -11.90
CA PHE A 11 1.33 -16.28 -13.19
C PHE A 11 2.61 -16.23 -14.05
N SER A 12 3.67 -16.99 -13.71
CA SER A 12 4.85 -17.06 -14.59
C SER A 12 4.51 -17.58 -15.98
N PRO A 13 5.10 -17.01 -17.04
CA PRO A 13 4.93 -17.48 -18.40
C PRO A 13 5.46 -18.92 -18.56
N PRO A 14 4.87 -19.74 -19.45
CA PRO A 14 5.17 -21.17 -19.58
C PRO A 14 6.64 -21.51 -19.96
N ARG A 15 7.48 -20.51 -20.21
CA ARG A 15 8.90 -20.66 -20.55
C ARG A 15 9.85 -20.73 -19.34
N THR A 16 9.38 -20.48 -18.12
CA THR A 16 10.21 -20.63 -16.90
C THR A 16 10.05 -22.03 -16.31
N ALA A 17 11.16 -22.76 -16.13
CA ALA A 17 11.23 -24.16 -15.69
C ALA A 17 10.77 -24.46 -14.24
N ALA A 18 9.98 -23.59 -13.60
CA ALA A 18 9.49 -23.83 -12.25
C ALA A 18 8.17 -24.63 -12.28
N PRO A 19 8.07 -25.76 -11.58
CA PRO A 19 6.83 -26.53 -11.51
C PRO A 19 5.71 -25.69 -10.86
N PRO A 20 4.44 -25.85 -11.31
CA PRO A 20 3.33 -25.10 -10.77
C PRO A 20 3.11 -25.45 -9.29
N LEU A 21 2.67 -24.46 -8.51
CA LEU A 21 2.34 -24.68 -7.10
C LEU A 21 1.24 -25.74 -6.99
N VAL A 22 1.51 -26.84 -6.30
CA VAL A 22 0.57 -27.96 -6.16
C VAL A 22 -0.64 -27.58 -5.31
N TRP A 23 -1.77 -28.25 -5.54
CA TRP A 23 -3.04 -27.90 -4.93
C TRP A 23 -3.04 -27.91 -3.38
N PRO A 24 -2.48 -28.92 -2.68
CA PRO A 24 -2.41 -28.89 -1.22
C PRO A 24 -1.67 -27.66 -0.68
N ARG A 25 -0.61 -27.24 -1.38
CA ARG A 25 0.18 -26.05 -1.02
C ARG A 25 -0.63 -24.77 -1.23
N ARG A 26 -1.44 -24.67 -2.30
CA ARG A 26 -2.37 -23.53 -2.51
C ARG A 26 -3.40 -23.42 -1.40
N ARG A 27 -4.00 -24.55 -0.99
CA ARG A 27 -4.94 -24.60 0.13
C ARG A 27 -4.31 -24.13 1.43
N ARG A 28 -3.10 -24.61 1.70
CA ARG A 28 -2.37 -24.21 2.90
C ARG A 28 -2.12 -22.70 2.94
N VAL A 29 -1.66 -22.12 1.83
CA VAL A 29 -1.49 -20.66 1.69
C VAL A 29 -2.79 -19.90 1.95
N LEU A 30 -3.94 -20.37 1.44
CA LEU A 30 -5.23 -19.72 1.71
C LEU A 30 -5.65 -19.80 3.17
N GLN A 31 -5.47 -20.96 3.82
CA GLN A 31 -5.74 -21.14 5.25
C GLN A 31 -4.90 -20.21 6.11
N ASP A 32 -3.60 -20.19 5.80
CA ASP A 32 -2.58 -19.37 6.44
C ASP A 32 -2.95 -17.87 6.33
N LEU A 33 -3.26 -17.39 5.11
CA LEU A 33 -3.74 -16.02 4.86
C LEU A 33 -5.02 -15.68 5.64
N ALA A 34 -6.03 -16.55 5.62
CA ALA A 34 -7.30 -16.30 6.31
C ALA A 34 -7.11 -16.23 7.82
N ALA A 35 -6.29 -17.10 8.39
CA ALA A 35 -6.00 -17.13 9.82
C ALA A 35 -5.30 -15.84 10.28
N ALA A 36 -4.37 -15.32 9.50
CA ALA A 36 -3.72 -14.07 9.82
C ALA A 36 -4.63 -12.85 9.72
N LEU A 37 -5.48 -12.79 8.70
CA LEU A 37 -6.43 -11.69 8.58
C LEU A 37 -7.45 -11.73 9.71
N PHE A 38 -7.91 -12.92 10.11
CA PHE A 38 -8.73 -13.09 11.32
C PHE A 38 -7.99 -12.57 12.57
N TYR A 39 -6.72 -12.93 12.72
CA TYR A 39 -5.93 -12.45 13.85
C TYR A 39 -5.83 -10.91 13.88
N LEU A 40 -5.52 -10.29 12.75
CA LEU A 40 -5.40 -8.83 12.61
C LEU A 40 -6.73 -8.10 12.88
N HIS A 41 -7.85 -8.68 12.43
CA HIS A 41 -9.15 -8.04 12.50
C HIS A 41 -9.85 -8.20 13.86
N ASP A 42 -9.65 -9.33 14.53
CA ASP A 42 -10.52 -9.77 15.62
C ASP A 42 -9.78 -10.27 16.88
N GLN A 43 -8.44 -10.41 16.86
CA GLN A 43 -7.67 -10.98 17.99
C GLN A 43 -6.65 -10.01 18.62
N LEU A 44 -6.66 -8.74 18.19
CA LEU A 44 -5.82 -7.68 18.73
C LEU A 44 -6.67 -6.64 19.44
N ASP A 45 -6.15 -6.06 20.52
CA ASP A 45 -6.82 -4.99 21.28
C ASP A 45 -7.11 -3.77 20.39
N THR A 46 -6.16 -3.44 19.52
CA THR A 46 -6.34 -2.47 18.44
C THR A 46 -6.52 -3.21 17.13
N GLN A 47 -7.70 -3.04 16.52
CA GLN A 47 -8.01 -3.66 15.23
C GLN A 47 -7.05 -3.15 14.15
N ILE A 48 -6.33 -4.07 13.49
CA ILE A 48 -5.42 -3.77 12.39
C ILE A 48 -6.09 -4.12 11.06
N ILE A 49 -6.21 -3.15 10.17
CA ILE A 49 -6.77 -3.36 8.83
C ILE A 49 -5.63 -3.33 7.82
N HIS A 50 -5.20 -4.51 7.35
CA HIS A 50 -4.16 -4.63 6.33
C HIS A 50 -4.70 -4.23 4.95
N ARG A 51 -4.14 -3.17 4.35
CA ARG A 51 -4.69 -2.55 3.13
C ARG A 51 -4.01 -2.97 1.81
N ASP A 52 -3.11 -3.94 1.86
CA ASP A 52 -2.36 -4.41 0.68
C ASP A 52 -2.22 -5.95 0.62
N VAL A 53 -3.36 -6.65 0.67
CA VAL A 53 -3.42 -8.12 0.61
C VAL A 53 -3.54 -8.56 -0.86
N LYS A 54 -2.40 -8.87 -1.47
CA LYS A 54 -2.34 -9.32 -2.87
C LYS A 54 -1.28 -10.40 -3.05
N SER A 55 -1.42 -11.23 -4.09
CA SER A 55 -0.50 -12.35 -4.37
C SER A 55 0.97 -11.91 -4.56
N SER A 56 1.24 -10.67 -4.96
CA SER A 56 2.61 -10.13 -5.04
C SER A 56 3.26 -9.82 -3.69
N ASN A 57 2.48 -9.86 -2.60
CA ASN A 57 2.90 -9.59 -1.23
C ASN A 57 2.82 -10.83 -0.33
N VAL A 58 2.54 -12.01 -0.89
CA VAL A 58 2.57 -13.29 -0.18
C VAL A 58 3.84 -14.02 -0.58
N LEU A 59 4.73 -14.34 0.36
CA LEU A 59 5.96 -15.10 0.08
C LEU A 59 5.78 -16.57 0.49
N LEU A 60 6.42 -17.49 -0.25
CA LEU A 60 6.31 -18.92 0.01
C LEU A 60 7.66 -19.48 0.45
N ASP A 61 7.66 -20.27 1.53
CA ASP A 61 8.84 -21.01 1.98
C ASP A 61 9.12 -22.23 1.07
N SER A 62 10.37 -22.65 0.98
CA SER A 62 10.88 -23.76 0.17
C SER A 62 10.89 -25.07 0.96
N ALA A 63 9.74 -25.75 1.13
CA ALA A 63 9.73 -27.10 1.72
C ALA A 63 8.62 -28.05 1.22
N SER A 64 9.09 -29.14 0.60
CA SER A 64 8.53 -30.51 0.47
C SER A 64 7.40 -30.83 -0.54
N ALA A 65 7.55 -32.07 -1.07
CA ALA A 65 7.16 -32.66 -2.35
C ALA A 65 5.66 -33.09 -2.51
N PRO A 66 5.23 -33.52 -3.72
CA PRO A 66 3.82 -33.77 -4.05
C PRO A 66 3.34 -35.17 -3.65
N VAL A 67 2.07 -35.25 -3.22
CA VAL A 67 1.30 -36.50 -3.08
C VAL A 67 0.21 -36.52 -4.15
N SER A 68 0.13 -37.64 -4.86
CA SER A 68 -0.81 -37.96 -5.95
C SER A 68 -2.19 -38.42 -5.43
N GLY A 69 -3.28 -38.08 -6.13
CA GLY A 69 -4.59 -38.69 -5.85
C GLY A 69 -5.80 -38.20 -6.65
N THR A 70 -5.98 -38.84 -7.81
CA THR A 70 -7.24 -39.33 -8.46
C THR A 70 -8.39 -38.42 -8.90
N SER A 71 -8.99 -38.85 -10.03
CA SER A 71 -9.87 -38.18 -10.97
C SER A 71 -11.37 -38.21 -10.64
N ALA A 72 -12.07 -37.10 -10.87
CA ALA A 72 -13.51 -37.05 -11.16
C ALA A 72 -13.83 -35.84 -12.06
N SER A 73 -14.83 -35.97 -12.93
CA SER A 73 -15.10 -35.10 -14.08
C SER A 73 -15.76 -33.75 -13.74
N PRO A 74 -15.53 -32.67 -14.52
CA PRO A 74 -15.80 -31.29 -14.09
C PRO A 74 -17.05 -30.63 -14.73
N GLY A 75 -17.82 -29.90 -13.90
CA GLY A 75 -18.88 -28.96 -14.30
C GLY A 75 -18.41 -27.51 -14.48
N ARG A 76 -19.29 -26.65 -15.02
CA ARG A 76 -19.04 -25.32 -15.63
C ARG A 76 -18.33 -24.23 -14.79
N CYS A 77 -18.03 -24.43 -13.50
CA CYS A 77 -17.24 -23.50 -12.68
C CYS A 77 -15.71 -23.67 -12.87
N LEU A 78 -15.27 -24.77 -13.47
CA LEU A 78 -13.86 -25.17 -13.51
C LEU A 78 -13.02 -24.46 -14.58
N ALA A 79 -13.65 -23.67 -15.44
CA ALA A 79 -12.96 -22.86 -16.46
C ALA A 79 -12.04 -21.77 -15.85
N ALA A 80 -12.22 -21.42 -14.57
CA ALA A 80 -11.39 -20.46 -13.84
C ALA A 80 -10.17 -21.10 -13.12
N SER A 81 -10.05 -22.44 -13.14
CA SER A 81 -8.94 -23.14 -12.50
C SER A 81 -7.63 -22.99 -13.27
N ASP A 82 -6.49 -23.06 -12.55
CA ASP A 82 -5.17 -22.99 -13.16
C ASP A 82 -4.90 -24.24 -14.02
N ARG A 83 -4.89 -24.05 -15.34
CA ARG A 83 -4.70 -25.11 -16.34
C ARG A 83 -3.34 -25.83 -16.24
N ARG A 84 -2.41 -25.32 -15.44
CA ARG A 84 -1.11 -25.95 -15.18
C ARG A 84 -1.17 -27.01 -14.07
N LEU A 85 -2.26 -27.08 -13.30
CA LEU A 85 -2.43 -28.14 -12.30
C LEU A 85 -2.67 -29.49 -12.98
N PRO A 86 -2.00 -30.57 -12.56
CA PRO A 86 -2.26 -31.91 -13.09
C PRO A 86 -3.73 -32.32 -12.91
N GLU A 87 -4.30 -33.02 -13.89
CA GLU A 87 -5.64 -33.61 -13.76
C GLU A 87 -5.69 -34.55 -12.54
N GLY A 88 -6.75 -34.43 -11.73
CA GLY A 88 -6.89 -35.19 -10.48
C GLY A 88 -6.03 -34.66 -9.31
N SER A 89 -5.40 -33.48 -9.41
CA SER A 89 -4.69 -32.89 -8.26
C SER A 89 -5.61 -32.19 -7.25
N PHE A 90 -6.90 -32.05 -7.55
CA PHE A 90 -7.90 -31.42 -6.70
C PHE A 90 -9.29 -32.00 -6.95
N SER A 91 -10.16 -31.96 -5.94
CA SER A 91 -11.57 -32.33 -6.10
C SER A 91 -12.34 -31.20 -6.80
N PRO A 92 -13.14 -31.48 -7.84
CA PRO A 92 -14.00 -30.48 -8.49
C PRO A 92 -14.89 -29.72 -7.51
N ALA A 93 -15.50 -30.43 -6.56
CA ALA A 93 -16.37 -29.86 -5.53
C ALA A 93 -15.61 -28.94 -4.57
N GLU A 94 -14.36 -29.25 -4.28
CA GLU A 94 -13.49 -28.43 -3.42
C GLU A 94 -13.06 -27.15 -4.13
N MET A 95 -12.64 -27.24 -5.39
CA MET A 95 -12.31 -26.06 -6.21
C MET A 95 -13.53 -25.14 -6.35
N GLU A 96 -14.71 -25.71 -6.61
CA GLU A 96 -15.96 -24.96 -6.68
C GLU A 96 -16.29 -24.25 -5.36
N ARG A 97 -16.14 -24.93 -4.22
CA ARG A 97 -16.28 -24.31 -2.89
C ARG A 97 -15.32 -23.14 -2.66
N LEU A 98 -14.05 -23.28 -3.07
CA LEU A 98 -13.06 -22.20 -2.90
C LEU A 98 -13.33 -21.01 -3.83
N ILE A 99 -13.77 -21.25 -5.06
CA ILE A 99 -14.20 -20.18 -5.98
C ILE A 99 -15.40 -19.46 -5.37
N HIS A 100 -16.40 -20.20 -4.90
CA HIS A 100 -17.59 -19.66 -4.27
C HIS A 100 -17.23 -18.83 -3.02
N LEU A 101 -16.36 -19.35 -2.14
CA LEU A 101 -15.84 -18.62 -0.99
C LEU A 101 -15.12 -17.32 -1.39
N GLY A 102 -14.29 -17.36 -2.44
CA GLY A 102 -13.65 -16.16 -3.00
C GLY A 102 -14.66 -15.14 -3.54
N LEU A 103 -15.76 -15.61 -4.15
CA LEU A 103 -16.85 -14.75 -4.61
C LEU A 103 -17.62 -14.12 -3.43
N LEU A 104 -17.83 -14.86 -2.33
CA LEU A 104 -18.39 -14.31 -1.08
C LEU A 104 -17.50 -13.21 -0.48
N CYS A 105 -16.18 -13.42 -0.46
CA CYS A 105 -15.21 -12.43 0.01
C CYS A 105 -15.13 -11.18 -0.88
N THR A 106 -15.52 -11.29 -2.15
CA THR A 106 -15.52 -10.19 -3.12
C THR A 106 -16.90 -9.60 -3.34
N LEU A 107 -17.90 -10.02 -2.55
CA LEU A 107 -19.21 -9.37 -2.54
C LEU A 107 -19.01 -7.88 -2.41
N HIS A 108 -19.75 -7.13 -3.22
CA HIS A 108 -19.76 -5.68 -3.07
C HIS A 108 -19.95 -5.34 -1.58
N ASP A 109 -20.84 -6.07 -0.88
CA ASP A 109 -21.21 -5.93 0.54
C ASP A 109 -20.25 -6.41 1.62
N PRO A 110 -19.53 -5.57 2.39
CA PRO A 110 -18.76 -6.01 3.55
C PRO A 110 -19.57 -6.45 4.76
N THR A 111 -20.83 -6.05 4.94
CA THR A 111 -21.74 -6.68 5.92
C THR A 111 -22.21 -8.06 5.48
N SER A 112 -22.30 -8.31 4.16
CA SER A 112 -22.59 -9.67 3.62
C SER A 112 -21.32 -10.47 3.31
N ARG A 113 -20.13 -9.86 3.33
CA ARG A 113 -18.86 -10.58 3.22
C ARG A 113 -18.67 -11.39 4.50
N PRO A 114 -18.16 -12.61 4.38
CA PRO A 114 -17.86 -13.40 5.56
C PRO A 114 -16.74 -12.75 6.38
N THR A 115 -16.81 -12.93 7.70
CA THR A 115 -15.70 -12.58 8.60
C THR A 115 -14.51 -13.49 8.33
N MET A 116 -13.30 -13.04 8.65
CA MET A 116 -12.12 -13.88 8.44
C MET A 116 -12.09 -15.10 9.36
N LYS A 117 -12.75 -15.01 10.52
CA LYS A 117 -13.07 -16.17 11.38
C LYS A 117 -13.82 -17.24 10.59
N TRP A 118 -14.92 -16.85 9.95
CA TRP A 118 -15.76 -17.78 9.20
C TRP A 118 -15.03 -18.36 7.98
N VAL A 119 -14.28 -17.53 7.24
CA VAL A 119 -13.47 -18.00 6.12
C VAL A 119 -12.40 -19.00 6.57
N MET A 120 -11.74 -18.75 7.70
CA MET A 120 -10.76 -19.66 8.28
C MET A 120 -11.42 -21.00 8.68
N GLU A 121 -12.57 -20.96 9.34
CA GLU A 121 -13.36 -22.15 9.70
C GLU A 121 -13.77 -22.96 8.45
N MET A 122 -14.26 -22.30 7.40
CA MET A 122 -14.58 -22.92 6.11
C MET A 122 -13.36 -23.61 5.47
N LEU A 123 -12.20 -22.95 5.49
CA LEU A 123 -10.98 -23.47 4.89
C LEU A 123 -10.38 -24.63 5.67
N SER A 124 -10.65 -24.73 6.99
CA SER A 124 -10.15 -25.78 7.88
C SER A 124 -10.74 -27.17 7.60
N GLY A 125 -11.82 -27.26 6.81
CA GLY A 125 -12.46 -28.53 6.42
C GLY A 125 -13.47 -29.05 7.44
N ASN A 126 -13.70 -28.33 8.53
CA ASN A 126 -14.65 -28.69 9.60
C ASN A 126 -16.10 -28.25 9.30
N TYR A 127 -16.36 -27.64 8.15
CA TYR A 127 -17.68 -27.16 7.77
C TYR A 127 -18.32 -28.10 6.75
N SER A 128 -19.42 -28.75 7.15
CA SER A 128 -20.22 -29.65 6.31
C SER A 128 -21.51 -29.02 5.77
N GLY A 129 -21.73 -27.72 6.02
CA GLY A 129 -22.90 -26.99 5.54
C GLY A 129 -22.77 -26.52 4.08
N ASP A 130 -23.91 -26.23 3.45
CA ASP A 130 -23.95 -25.57 2.14
C ASP A 130 -23.50 -24.11 2.25
N LEU A 131 -22.74 -23.65 1.26
CA LEU A 131 -22.35 -22.25 1.17
C LEU A 131 -23.58 -21.36 0.91
N PRO A 132 -23.65 -20.15 1.51
CA PRO A 132 -24.72 -19.20 1.22
C PRO A 132 -24.83 -18.96 -0.28
N VAL A 133 -26.05 -18.94 -0.82
CA VAL A 133 -26.27 -18.70 -2.25
C VAL A 133 -25.67 -17.35 -2.63
N LEU A 134 -24.80 -17.33 -3.65
CA LEU A 134 -24.31 -16.07 -4.19
C LEU A 134 -25.52 -15.25 -4.68
N PRO A 135 -25.68 -14.00 -4.21
CA PRO A 135 -26.70 -13.13 -4.76
C PRO A 135 -26.47 -13.03 -6.27
N SER A 136 -27.56 -13.10 -7.05
CA SER A 136 -27.49 -12.89 -8.50
C SER A 136 -26.64 -11.64 -8.75
N PHE A 137 -25.57 -11.74 -9.56
CA PHE A 137 -24.68 -10.63 -9.88
C PHE A 137 -25.46 -9.53 -10.61
N ARG A 138 -26.26 -8.75 -9.87
CA ARG A 138 -26.73 -7.44 -10.29
C ARG A 138 -25.56 -6.50 -10.03
N ALA A 139 -24.96 -6.01 -11.10
CA ALA A 139 -23.78 -5.16 -11.06
C ALA A 139 -24.10 -3.81 -10.39
N HIS A 140 -24.20 -3.76 -9.07
CA HIS A 140 -24.43 -2.55 -8.29
C HIS A 140 -23.57 -2.61 -7.03
N PRO A 141 -22.53 -1.77 -6.84
CA PRO A 141 -21.78 -1.74 -5.60
C PRO A 141 -22.21 -0.57 -4.69
N GLN A 142 -22.65 -0.90 -3.48
CA GLN A 142 -23.03 0.04 -2.41
C GLN A 142 -22.21 -0.21 -1.12
N TYR A 143 -20.89 0.09 -1.00
CA TYR A 143 -20.19 -0.37 0.23
C TYR A 143 -19.21 0.41 1.09
N ILE A 144 -19.71 0.66 2.31
CA ILE A 144 -19.10 0.99 3.59
C ILE A 144 -18.16 2.19 3.62
N SER A 145 -18.63 3.16 4.39
CA SER A 145 -17.96 4.36 4.86
C SER A 145 -16.81 4.02 5.81
N LEU A 146 -15.65 4.64 5.58
CA LEU A 146 -14.52 4.65 6.52
C LEU A 146 -14.28 6.05 7.08
N ILE A 147 -15.34 6.78 7.42
CA ILE A 147 -15.18 8.14 7.93
C ILE A 147 -16.12 8.37 9.12
N ARG A 148 -15.55 8.54 10.31
CA ARG A 148 -16.23 9.15 11.47
C ARG A 148 -16.44 10.65 11.21
N PRO A 149 -17.35 11.32 11.92
CA PRO A 149 -17.69 12.72 11.65
C PRO A 149 -16.55 13.66 12.04
N LEU A 150 -16.05 14.45 11.08
CA LEU A 150 -15.47 15.76 11.40
C LEU A 150 -16.62 16.63 11.89
N HIS A 151 -16.61 16.97 13.19
CA HIS A 151 -17.46 18.02 13.71
C HIS A 151 -16.86 19.39 13.32
N GLN A 152 -17.73 20.19 12.69
CA GLN A 152 -17.68 21.65 12.52
C GLN A 152 -16.61 22.24 11.59
N LEU A 153 -17.04 22.60 10.38
CA LEU A 153 -17.09 24.00 9.91
C LEU A 153 -17.81 24.09 8.56
N GLN A 154 -19.14 23.99 8.58
CA GLN A 154 -19.96 24.67 7.59
C GLN A 154 -20.28 26.05 8.15
N GLN A 155 -19.75 27.10 7.52
CA GLN A 155 -20.45 28.34 7.14
C GLN A 155 -19.46 29.48 6.89
N ARG A 156 -19.19 29.75 5.60
CA ARG A 156 -18.86 31.04 4.94
C ARG A 156 -18.18 30.69 3.61
N ARG A 157 -18.71 30.96 2.42
CA ARG A 157 -19.53 32.08 1.93
C ARG A 157 -20.38 31.60 0.75
N ARG A 158 -21.68 31.94 0.76
CA ARG A 158 -22.44 32.20 -0.46
C ARG A 158 -22.18 33.65 -0.90
N ARG A 159 -22.19 33.84 -2.22
CA ARG A 159 -22.22 35.11 -2.98
C ARG A 159 -20.87 35.77 -3.28
N ARG A 160 -20.38 35.53 -4.50
CA ARG A 160 -20.22 36.58 -5.52
C ARG A 160 -20.08 35.90 -6.88
N GLY A 161 -21.08 36.10 -7.74
CA GLY A 161 -20.91 35.89 -9.16
C GLY A 161 -20.10 37.05 -9.72
N GLN A 162 -19.16 36.74 -10.61
CA GLN A 162 -18.72 37.62 -11.69
C GLN A 162 -17.90 36.80 -12.68
N HIS A 163 -18.29 36.88 -13.95
CA HIS A 163 -17.55 36.39 -15.10
C HIS A 163 -16.07 36.76 -15.02
N GLN A 164 -15.20 35.80 -15.35
CA GLN A 164 -13.81 36.07 -15.73
C GLN A 164 -13.55 35.60 -17.17
N PRO A 165 -12.75 36.36 -17.94
CA PRO A 165 -12.48 36.08 -19.35
C PRO A 165 -11.47 34.93 -19.50
N ALA A 166 -11.54 34.24 -20.64
CA ALA A 166 -10.60 33.20 -21.02
C ALA A 166 -9.19 33.78 -21.23
N SER A 167 -8.26 33.47 -20.31
CA SER A 167 -6.83 33.73 -20.48
C SER A 167 -6.03 32.83 -19.52
N LEU A 168 -5.24 31.92 -20.12
CA LEU A 168 -4.24 31.06 -19.45
C LEU A 168 -4.75 30.32 -18.21
N THR A 169 -5.55 29.28 -18.40
CA THR A 169 -5.93 28.36 -17.32
C THR A 169 -4.66 27.76 -16.71
N MET A 170 -4.24 28.26 -15.55
CA MET A 170 -3.38 27.50 -14.63
C MET A 170 -3.97 26.10 -14.49
N ASP A 171 -3.13 25.06 -14.58
CA ASP A 171 -3.44 23.62 -14.48
C ASP A 171 -3.97 23.23 -13.07
N MET A 172 -5.02 23.91 -12.60
CA MET A 172 -5.69 23.63 -11.34
C MET A 172 -6.57 22.39 -11.48
N PRO A 173 -6.61 21.52 -10.45
CA PRO A 173 -7.46 20.35 -10.51
C PRO A 173 -8.92 20.81 -10.62
N ARG A 174 -9.67 20.18 -11.52
CA ARG A 174 -11.06 20.53 -11.81
C ARG A 174 -11.97 19.32 -11.78
N GLU A 175 -13.26 19.58 -11.67
CA GLU A 175 -14.26 18.59 -12.07
C GLU A 175 -14.13 18.32 -13.58
N ILE A 176 -13.98 17.05 -13.94
CA ILE A 176 -13.85 16.58 -15.31
C ILE A 176 -15.17 15.88 -15.67
N PRO A 177 -15.88 16.32 -16.72
CA PRO A 177 -17.12 15.69 -17.14
C PRO A 177 -16.94 14.19 -17.44
N PHE A 178 -17.94 13.37 -17.11
CA PHE A 178 -17.84 11.92 -17.30
C PHE A 178 -17.59 11.53 -18.76
N ARG A 179 -18.18 12.28 -19.70
CA ARG A 179 -17.94 12.09 -21.15
C ARG A 179 -16.46 12.17 -21.53
N GLU A 180 -15.73 13.10 -20.92
CA GLU A 180 -14.30 13.30 -21.19
C GLU A 180 -13.49 12.15 -20.61
N ILE A 181 -13.85 11.66 -19.41
CA ILE A 181 -13.25 10.45 -18.83
C ILE A 181 -13.49 9.21 -19.70
N VAL A 182 -14.70 9.07 -20.26
CA VAL A 182 -15.03 7.98 -21.19
C VAL A 182 -14.15 8.05 -22.43
N GLU A 183 -13.94 9.23 -23.01
CA GLU A 183 -13.02 9.41 -24.15
C GLU A 183 -11.57 9.07 -23.78
N VAL A 184 -11.06 9.63 -22.67
CA VAL A 184 -9.70 9.39 -22.15
C VAL A 184 -9.43 7.90 -21.96
N THR A 185 -10.38 7.18 -21.38
CA THR A 185 -10.25 5.75 -21.06
C THR A 185 -10.69 4.81 -22.19
N LYS A 186 -11.09 5.35 -23.35
CA LYS A 186 -11.69 4.60 -24.47
C LYS A 186 -12.84 3.69 -24.00
N ASN A 187 -13.80 4.31 -23.30
CA ASN A 187 -14.92 3.65 -22.64
C ASN A 187 -14.48 2.56 -21.65
N PHE A 188 -13.53 2.91 -20.77
CA PHE A 188 -12.97 1.98 -19.78
C PHE A 188 -12.49 0.65 -20.39
N SER A 189 -11.88 0.74 -21.58
CA SER A 189 -11.41 -0.44 -22.32
C SER A 189 -10.38 -1.23 -21.50
N ARG A 190 -10.44 -2.56 -21.63
CA ARG A 190 -9.43 -3.45 -21.03
C ARG A 190 -8.01 -3.10 -21.49
N ALA A 191 -7.85 -2.57 -22.70
CA ALA A 191 -6.56 -2.15 -23.24
C ALA A 191 -5.97 -0.91 -22.56
N GLN A 192 -6.75 -0.17 -21.78
CA GLN A 192 -6.31 1.00 -21.01
C GLN A 192 -6.13 0.69 -19.51
N VAL A 193 -6.28 -0.57 -19.08
CA VAL A 193 -6.10 -0.93 -17.66
C VAL A 193 -4.62 -0.82 -17.30
N ALA A 194 -4.31 0.13 -16.42
CA ALA A 194 -2.97 0.35 -15.90
C ALA A 194 -2.68 -0.52 -14.66
N ALA A 195 -3.70 -0.72 -13.82
CA ALA A 195 -3.62 -1.58 -12.65
C ALA A 195 -5.01 -2.06 -12.22
N GLU A 196 -5.06 -3.26 -11.67
CA GLU A 196 -6.19 -3.74 -10.88
C GLU A 196 -5.83 -3.60 -9.41
N MET A 197 -6.70 -2.96 -8.63
CA MET A 197 -6.52 -2.70 -7.20
C MET A 197 -7.75 -3.23 -6.44
N ASP A 198 -7.57 -3.51 -5.16
CA ASP A 198 -8.63 -4.03 -4.26
C ASP A 198 -9.90 -3.15 -4.22
N PHE A 199 -9.80 -1.88 -4.60
CA PHE A 199 -10.88 -0.88 -4.57
C PHE A 199 -11.35 -0.38 -5.95
N GLY A 200 -10.94 -1.05 -7.04
CA GLY A 200 -11.35 -0.73 -8.40
C GLY A 200 -10.22 -0.84 -9.43
N LYS A 201 -10.52 -0.47 -10.68
CA LYS A 201 -9.54 -0.46 -11.77
C LYS A 201 -8.97 0.95 -11.95
N ALA A 202 -7.66 1.02 -12.20
CA ALA A 202 -7.03 2.22 -12.69
C ALA A 202 -6.83 2.09 -14.20
N TYR A 203 -7.22 3.13 -14.92
CA TYR A 203 -7.07 3.24 -16.36
C TYR A 203 -6.03 4.33 -16.66
N HIS A 204 -5.34 4.22 -17.78
CA HIS A 204 -4.53 5.32 -18.30
C HIS A 204 -5.15 5.91 -19.57
N GLY A 205 -4.74 7.12 -19.94
CA GLY A 205 -5.23 7.80 -21.14
C GLY A 205 -4.65 9.20 -21.28
N TYR A 206 -5.04 9.93 -22.32
CA TYR A 206 -4.56 11.30 -22.57
C TYR A 206 -5.69 12.32 -22.41
N LEU A 207 -5.62 13.14 -21.35
CA LEU A 207 -6.53 14.25 -21.08
C LEU A 207 -6.11 15.49 -21.89
N ASP A 208 -7.08 16.19 -22.47
CA ASP A 208 -6.86 17.35 -23.37
C ASP A 208 -5.83 17.07 -24.50
N HIS A 209 -5.69 15.81 -24.92
CA HIS A 209 -4.65 15.31 -25.85
C HIS A 209 -3.20 15.62 -25.46
N ARG A 210 -2.96 16.05 -24.21
CA ARG A 210 -1.65 16.54 -23.75
C ARG A 210 -1.15 15.82 -22.51
N PHE A 211 -2.03 15.58 -21.55
CA PHE A 211 -1.64 15.06 -20.24
C PHE A 211 -1.88 13.56 -20.18
N HIS A 212 -0.82 12.77 -20.05
CA HIS A 212 -0.96 11.36 -19.76
C HIS A 212 -1.44 11.20 -18.30
N VAL A 213 -2.66 10.68 -18.13
CA VAL A 213 -3.33 10.60 -16.83
C VAL A 213 -3.62 9.17 -16.40
N LEU A 214 -3.69 8.98 -15.09
CA LEU A 214 -4.21 7.79 -14.44
C LEU A 214 -5.61 8.09 -13.88
N VAL A 215 -6.63 7.40 -14.38
CA VAL A 215 -8.01 7.47 -13.91
C VAL A 215 -8.27 6.32 -12.95
N LYS A 216 -8.32 6.60 -11.65
CA LYS A 216 -8.72 5.64 -10.63
C LYS A 216 -10.23 5.67 -10.48
N ARG A 217 -10.89 4.58 -10.90
CA ARG A 217 -12.33 4.39 -10.71
C ARG A 217 -12.59 3.76 -9.35
N LEU A 218 -13.23 4.51 -8.46
CA LEU A 218 -13.62 3.99 -7.15
C LEU A 218 -14.91 3.18 -7.29
N SER A 219 -14.91 1.97 -6.76
CA SER A 219 -16.06 1.04 -6.85
C SER A 219 -17.20 1.39 -5.89
N MET A 220 -17.59 2.67 -5.79
CA MET A 220 -18.48 3.21 -4.77
C MET A 220 -19.51 4.15 -5.40
N LYS A 221 -20.77 3.71 -5.55
CA LYS A 221 -21.73 4.41 -6.43
C LYS A 221 -22.89 5.13 -5.73
N THR A 222 -23.15 4.88 -4.45
CA THR A 222 -24.52 5.08 -3.91
C THR A 222 -24.66 5.71 -2.53
N CYS A 223 -23.58 6.11 -1.85
CA CYS A 223 -23.72 6.78 -0.54
C CYS A 223 -23.64 8.32 -0.70
N PRO A 224 -24.75 9.07 -0.51
CA PRO A 224 -24.76 10.52 -0.68
C PRO A 224 -23.80 11.26 0.27
N VAL A 225 -23.62 10.75 1.49
CA VAL A 225 -22.70 11.31 2.49
C VAL A 225 -21.25 11.19 2.02
N LEU A 226 -20.89 10.04 1.42
CA LEU A 226 -19.55 9.83 0.86
C LEU A 226 -19.29 10.70 -0.37
N ARG A 227 -20.30 10.89 -1.22
CA ARG A 227 -20.19 11.73 -2.41
C ARG A 227 -19.88 13.19 -2.08
N ARG A 228 -20.58 13.75 -1.07
CA ARG A 228 -20.33 15.12 -0.62
C ARG A 228 -18.89 15.27 -0.10
N ARG A 229 -18.41 14.33 0.70
CA ARG A 229 -17.03 14.34 1.23
C ARG A 229 -15.96 14.06 0.17
N PHE A 230 -16.27 13.25 -0.84
CA PHE A 230 -15.34 12.89 -1.91
C PHE A 230 -14.82 14.12 -2.66
N SER A 231 -15.73 15.00 -3.07
CA SER A 231 -15.33 16.26 -3.74
C SER A 231 -14.57 17.17 -2.76
N ASP A 232 -15.05 17.37 -1.54
CA ASP A 232 -14.40 18.22 -0.53
C ASP A 232 -12.96 17.77 -0.21
N GLU A 233 -12.74 16.47 0.00
CA GLU A 233 -11.39 15.90 0.25
C GLU A 233 -10.45 16.09 -0.95
N LEU A 234 -10.98 15.98 -2.17
CA LEU A 234 -10.20 16.17 -3.39
C LEU A 234 -9.89 17.64 -3.68
N HIS A 235 -10.73 18.57 -3.22
CA HIS A 235 -10.39 19.99 -3.25
C HIS A 235 -9.16 20.28 -2.37
N ASN A 236 -9.10 19.74 -1.15
CA ASN A 236 -7.94 19.89 -0.28
C ASN A 236 -6.69 19.21 -0.87
N LEU A 237 -6.83 17.97 -1.37
CA LEU A 237 -5.74 17.27 -2.05
C LEU A 237 -5.25 18.02 -3.30
N GLY A 238 -6.17 18.64 -4.04
CA GLY A 238 -5.86 19.39 -5.26
C GLY A 238 -5.04 20.66 -5.04
N ARG A 239 -5.03 21.18 -3.81
CA ARG A 239 -4.22 22.34 -3.43
C ARG A 239 -2.77 21.98 -3.12
N LEU A 240 -2.46 20.70 -2.87
CA LEU A 240 -1.09 20.26 -2.68
C LEU A 240 -0.30 20.39 -3.98
N ARG A 241 0.79 21.16 -3.94
CA ARG A 241 1.68 21.42 -5.08
C ARG A 241 3.13 21.21 -4.67
N HIS A 242 3.66 20.07 -5.05
CA HIS A 242 5.08 19.79 -4.84
C HIS A 242 5.60 18.85 -5.94
N ARG A 243 6.80 19.14 -6.45
CA ARG A 243 7.38 18.44 -7.61
C ARG A 243 7.56 16.92 -7.42
N HIS A 244 7.65 16.48 -6.17
CA HIS A 244 7.82 15.08 -5.78
C HIS A 244 6.54 14.44 -5.23
N LEU A 245 5.37 15.04 -5.49
CA LEU A 245 4.07 14.41 -5.27
C LEU A 245 3.43 14.02 -6.61
N VAL A 246 2.61 12.98 -6.58
CA VAL A 246 1.71 12.66 -7.71
C VAL A 246 0.61 13.71 -7.73
N GLN A 247 0.54 14.47 -8.81
CA GLN A 247 -0.37 15.61 -8.89
C GLN A 247 -1.78 15.16 -9.26
N LEU A 248 -2.76 15.57 -8.45
CA LEU A 248 -4.18 15.49 -8.82
C LEU A 248 -4.44 16.43 -10.01
N ARG A 249 -5.14 15.94 -11.04
CA ARG A 249 -5.59 16.69 -12.21
C ARG A 249 -7.08 17.00 -12.17
N GLY A 250 -7.85 16.15 -11.51
CA GLY A 250 -9.28 16.37 -11.38
C GLY A 250 -10.02 15.16 -10.83
N TRP A 251 -11.33 15.27 -10.82
CA TRP A 251 -12.22 14.21 -10.39
C TRP A 251 -13.53 14.25 -11.17
N CYS A 252 -14.28 13.16 -11.14
CA CYS A 252 -15.62 13.08 -11.70
C CYS A 252 -16.53 12.41 -10.70
N ASP A 253 -17.61 13.08 -10.34
CA ASP A 253 -18.70 12.54 -9.52
C ASP A 253 -20.06 12.59 -10.25
N GLU A 254 -20.07 12.59 -11.59
CA GLU A 254 -21.27 12.49 -12.41
C GLU A 254 -21.77 11.02 -12.53
N GLN A 255 -23.04 10.83 -12.89
CA GLN A 255 -23.64 9.54 -13.27
C GLN A 255 -23.49 8.36 -12.29
N GLY A 256 -23.39 8.62 -10.99
CA GLY A 256 -23.15 7.57 -9.99
C GLY A 256 -21.70 7.10 -9.92
N GLU A 257 -20.79 7.71 -10.68
CA GLU A 257 -19.37 7.38 -10.67
C GLU A 257 -18.63 8.28 -9.68
N MET A 258 -17.48 7.79 -9.20
CA MET A 258 -16.50 8.55 -8.43
C MET A 258 -15.12 8.18 -8.97
N LEU A 259 -14.55 9.08 -9.75
CA LEU A 259 -13.30 8.88 -10.47
C LEU A 259 -12.31 9.94 -10.03
N VAL A 260 -11.06 9.53 -9.81
CA VAL A 260 -9.98 10.45 -9.46
C VAL A 260 -8.92 10.39 -10.55
N VAL A 261 -8.51 11.56 -11.05
CA VAL A 261 -7.58 11.69 -12.17
C VAL A 261 -6.27 12.28 -11.68
N TYR A 262 -5.19 11.54 -11.87
CA TYR A 262 -3.83 11.96 -11.52
C TYR A 262 -2.96 12.05 -12.76
N ASP A 263 -1.82 12.74 -12.67
CA ASP A 263 -0.73 12.54 -13.62
C ASP A 263 -0.29 11.07 -13.63
N TYR A 264 -0.02 10.51 -14.82
CA TYR A 264 0.46 9.14 -14.99
C TYR A 264 1.99 9.09 -14.91
N PRO A 265 2.58 8.51 -13.84
CA PRO A 265 4.02 8.32 -13.77
C PRO A 265 4.43 7.03 -14.49
N SER A 266 4.96 7.18 -15.70
CA SER A 266 5.27 6.07 -16.62
C SER A 266 6.52 5.25 -16.27
N GLY A 267 7.35 5.69 -15.32
CA GLY A 267 8.58 5.00 -14.93
C GLY A 267 8.39 3.83 -13.96
N GLY A 268 7.15 3.57 -13.51
CA GLY A 268 6.80 2.46 -12.62
C GLY A 268 7.07 2.71 -11.14
N LEU A 269 6.80 1.72 -10.30
CA LEU A 269 6.92 1.83 -8.83
C LEU A 269 8.36 1.62 -8.36
N LEU A 270 8.78 2.39 -7.35
CA LEU A 270 10.10 2.25 -6.72
C LEU A 270 10.32 0.82 -6.18
N SER A 271 9.33 0.20 -5.55
CA SER A 271 9.42 -1.18 -5.07
C SER A 271 9.73 -2.20 -6.17
N ARG A 272 9.27 -1.96 -7.40
CA ARG A 272 9.62 -2.81 -8.56
C ARG A 272 11.10 -2.68 -8.91
N HIS A 273 11.62 -1.45 -8.94
CA HIS A 273 13.04 -1.19 -9.24
C HIS A 273 13.99 -1.71 -8.14
N LEU A 274 13.55 -1.76 -6.89
CA LEU A 274 14.35 -2.30 -5.78
C LEU A 274 14.32 -3.84 -5.74
N PHE A 275 13.13 -4.44 -5.80
CA PHE A 275 12.95 -5.86 -5.43
C PHE A 275 12.84 -6.79 -6.63
N LEU A 276 12.27 -6.35 -7.75
CA LEU A 276 12.07 -7.20 -8.93
C LEU A 276 13.34 -7.17 -9.79
N GLY A 277 14.36 -7.91 -9.37
CA GLY A 277 15.52 -8.23 -10.23
C GLY A 277 15.19 -9.44 -11.11
N GLY A 278 15.19 -9.26 -12.43
CA GLY A 278 14.99 -10.32 -13.43
C GLY A 278 14.14 -9.86 -14.62
N GLY A 279 14.72 -9.03 -15.49
CA GLY A 279 14.06 -8.47 -16.69
C GLY A 279 14.76 -7.22 -17.22
N THR A 280 14.09 -6.46 -18.10
CA THR A 280 14.55 -5.20 -18.72
C THR A 280 14.76 -4.02 -17.75
N THR A 281 14.48 -4.21 -16.46
CA THR A 281 14.61 -3.17 -15.43
C THR A 281 16.03 -3.13 -14.88
N THR A 282 16.76 -2.05 -15.19
CA THR A 282 18.10 -1.77 -14.68
C THR A 282 18.07 -1.50 -13.17
N THR A 283 19.06 -2.04 -12.44
CA THR A 283 19.28 -1.72 -11.03
C THR A 283 19.45 -0.21 -10.86
N LEU A 284 18.78 0.39 -9.88
CA LEU A 284 18.94 1.81 -9.57
C LEU A 284 20.37 2.09 -9.06
N PRO A 285 21.15 2.96 -9.74
CA PRO A 285 22.48 3.35 -9.29
C PRO A 285 22.44 4.03 -7.92
N TRP A 286 23.54 3.96 -7.17
CA TRP A 286 23.60 4.51 -5.81
C TRP A 286 23.29 6.00 -5.75
N ARG A 287 23.83 6.79 -6.67
CA ARG A 287 23.56 8.23 -6.77
C ARG A 287 22.06 8.52 -6.93
N ARG A 288 21.34 7.66 -7.66
CA ARG A 288 19.89 7.81 -7.87
C ARG A 288 19.11 7.44 -6.63
N ARG A 289 19.50 6.39 -5.90
CA ARG A 289 18.92 6.04 -4.60
C ARG A 289 18.98 7.20 -3.61
N CYS A 290 20.15 7.82 -3.48
CA CYS A 290 20.32 8.98 -2.60
C CYS A 290 19.48 10.19 -3.06
N SER A 291 19.38 10.41 -4.37
CA SER A 291 18.53 11.48 -4.92
C SER A 291 17.04 11.24 -4.68
N ILE A 292 16.60 9.99 -4.75
CA ILE A 292 15.23 9.60 -4.46
C ILE A 292 14.90 9.90 -2.98
N LEU A 293 15.77 9.51 -2.04
CA LEU A 293 15.55 9.78 -0.62
C LEU A 293 15.50 11.27 -0.31
N ARG A 294 16.42 12.08 -0.86
CA ARG A 294 16.38 13.55 -0.72
C ARG A 294 15.06 14.15 -1.22
N SER A 295 14.63 13.72 -2.39
CA SER A 295 13.41 14.21 -3.04
C SER A 295 12.14 13.83 -2.26
N LEU A 296 12.10 12.61 -1.72
CA LEU A 296 11.00 12.16 -0.87
C LEU A 296 10.98 12.86 0.48
N ALA A 297 12.14 13.07 1.11
CA ALA A 297 12.22 13.82 2.36
C ALA A 297 11.71 15.26 2.19
N SER A 298 12.01 15.91 1.06
CA SER A 298 11.44 17.21 0.69
C SER A 298 9.91 17.15 0.59
N ALA A 299 9.36 16.10 -0.03
CA ALA A 299 7.91 15.95 -0.17
C ALA A 299 7.21 15.77 1.19
N VAL A 300 7.75 14.93 2.05
CA VAL A 300 7.15 14.67 3.37
C VAL A 300 7.32 15.88 4.29
N LEU A 301 8.48 16.57 4.24
CA LEU A 301 8.67 17.85 4.93
C LEU A 301 7.62 18.89 4.51
N TYR A 302 7.38 18.99 3.21
CA TYR A 302 6.33 19.87 2.67
C TYR A 302 4.96 19.57 3.29
N LEU A 303 4.58 18.29 3.33
CA LEU A 303 3.31 17.84 3.92
C LEU A 303 3.21 18.15 5.42
N HIS A 304 4.31 17.96 6.16
CA HIS A 304 4.30 18.09 7.62
C HIS A 304 4.41 19.54 8.10
N GLU A 305 5.24 20.35 7.44
CA GLU A 305 5.72 21.63 7.99
C GLU A 305 5.57 22.83 7.03
N GLU A 306 5.47 22.65 5.71
CA GLU A 306 5.50 23.79 4.77
C GLU A 306 4.14 24.11 4.14
N TRP A 307 3.21 23.15 4.10
CA TRP A 307 1.84 23.40 3.67
C TRP A 307 0.99 24.13 4.74
N GLU A 308 -0.09 24.80 4.33
CA GLU A 308 -1.00 25.54 5.24
C GLU A 308 -1.56 24.66 6.35
N GLU A 309 -1.99 23.44 6.00
CA GLU A 309 -2.42 22.41 6.93
C GLU A 309 -1.29 21.38 7.12
N GLN A 310 -1.24 20.76 8.30
CA GLN A 310 -0.35 19.62 8.49
C GLN A 310 -0.99 18.36 7.89
N VAL A 311 -0.31 17.72 6.95
CA VAL A 311 -0.81 16.51 6.27
C VAL A 311 -0.01 15.30 6.72
N ILE A 312 -0.66 14.35 7.36
CA ILE A 312 -0.06 13.06 7.75
C ILE A 312 -0.46 12.01 6.71
N HIS A 313 0.49 11.47 5.97
CA HIS A 313 0.27 10.64 4.80
C HIS A 313 -0.23 9.22 5.13
N ARG A 314 0.30 8.59 6.20
CA ARG A 314 -0.08 7.27 6.76
C ARG A 314 0.15 6.05 5.86
N ASN A 315 0.63 6.26 4.64
CA ASN A 315 0.90 5.21 3.65
C ASN A 315 2.23 5.39 2.92
N ILE A 316 3.25 5.93 3.59
CA ILE A 316 4.58 6.11 3.00
C ILE A 316 5.24 4.73 2.86
N THR A 317 5.31 4.22 1.64
CA THR A 317 5.95 2.93 1.33
C THR A 317 6.66 3.00 -0.03
N SER A 318 7.58 2.09 -0.30
CA SER A 318 8.23 2.00 -1.63
C SER A 318 7.24 1.65 -2.75
N SER A 319 6.05 1.12 -2.42
CA SER A 319 4.97 0.87 -3.39
C SER A 319 3.99 2.04 -3.56
N ALA A 320 4.10 3.08 -2.73
CA ALA A 320 3.39 4.35 -2.90
C ALA A 320 4.22 5.39 -3.69
N VAL A 321 5.49 5.08 -4.00
CA VAL A 321 6.39 5.95 -4.74
C VAL A 321 6.48 5.50 -6.20
N PHE A 322 6.11 6.40 -7.10
CA PHE A 322 6.30 6.22 -8.53
C PHE A 322 7.57 6.93 -8.98
N LEU A 323 8.23 6.38 -9.98
CA LEU A 323 9.33 7.03 -10.68
C LEU A 323 8.81 7.55 -12.03
N ASP A 324 9.22 8.76 -12.39
CA ASP A 324 9.06 9.25 -13.76
C ASP A 324 10.14 8.65 -14.70
N PRO A 325 10.12 8.92 -16.02
CA PRO A 325 11.13 8.43 -16.95
C PRO A 325 12.57 8.78 -16.54
N ASP A 326 12.78 9.95 -15.94
CA ASP A 326 14.06 10.46 -15.45
C ASP A 326 14.44 9.92 -14.07
N LYS A 327 13.65 8.99 -13.53
CA LYS A 327 13.81 8.38 -12.21
C LYS A 327 13.69 9.37 -11.04
N ASN A 328 12.98 10.48 -11.22
CA ASN A 328 12.58 11.32 -10.10
C ASN A 328 11.37 10.70 -9.39
N PRO A 329 11.34 10.70 -8.05
CA PRO A 329 10.24 10.11 -7.32
C PRO A 329 9.04 11.06 -7.23
N ARG A 330 7.86 10.44 -7.22
CA ARG A 330 6.56 11.05 -6.94
C ARG A 330 5.82 10.21 -5.92
N LEU A 331 5.64 10.73 -4.72
CA LEU A 331 4.85 10.10 -3.67
C LEU A 331 3.36 10.25 -4.00
N GLY A 332 2.64 9.14 -4.03
CA GLY A 332 1.19 9.09 -4.25
C GLY A 332 0.48 8.29 -3.16
N CYS A 333 -0.75 7.87 -3.44
CA CYS A 333 -1.58 7.05 -2.55
C CYS A 333 -2.03 7.75 -1.25
N PHE A 334 -2.48 9.00 -1.37
CA PHE A 334 -3.06 9.82 -0.30
C PHE A 334 -4.42 9.34 0.27
N SER A 335 -4.87 8.12 -0.05
CA SER A 335 -6.18 7.61 0.38
C SER A 335 -6.31 7.37 1.89
N LEU A 336 -5.20 7.41 2.62
CA LEU A 336 -5.18 7.35 4.09
C LEU A 336 -4.74 8.68 4.71
N ALA A 337 -4.45 9.71 3.89
CA ALA A 337 -3.89 10.94 4.38
C ALA A 337 -4.89 11.70 5.25
N GLU A 338 -4.36 12.40 6.25
CA GLU A 338 -5.12 13.15 7.24
C GLU A 338 -4.65 14.60 7.23
N PHE A 339 -5.60 15.53 7.04
CA PHE A 339 -5.35 16.96 6.99
C PHE A 339 -5.74 17.57 8.34
N LEU A 340 -4.76 18.12 9.05
CA LEU A 340 -4.91 18.69 10.38
C LEU A 340 -4.69 20.20 10.29
N THR A 341 -5.67 20.96 10.78
CA THR A 341 -5.54 22.41 10.93
C THR A 341 -4.42 22.72 11.92
N ARG A 342 -3.53 23.64 11.55
CA ARG A 342 -2.52 24.14 12.49
C ARG A 342 -3.21 25.11 13.44
N ASP A 343 -3.31 24.77 14.73
CA ASP A 343 -3.78 25.71 15.72
C ASP A 343 -2.84 26.93 15.74
N HIS A 344 -3.34 28.11 15.38
CA HIS A 344 -2.59 29.36 15.34
C HIS A 344 -2.18 29.87 16.74
N HIS A 345 -2.39 29.07 17.80
CA HIS A 345 -2.01 29.37 19.18
C HIS A 345 -1.11 28.22 19.65
N GLY A 346 0.17 28.55 19.86
CA GLY A 346 1.26 27.59 19.88
C GLY A 346 1.12 26.43 20.86
N GLY A 347 1.70 25.29 20.46
CA GLY A 347 2.19 24.26 21.39
C GLY A 347 1.33 23.01 21.52
N GLY A 348 0.90 22.39 20.42
CA GLY A 348 0.40 21.02 20.46
C GLY A 348 0.15 20.47 19.07
N ALA A 349 0.82 19.38 18.70
CA ALA A 349 0.39 18.59 17.55
C ALA A 349 -0.98 18.02 17.89
N THR A 350 -2.03 18.42 17.17
CA THR A 350 -3.37 17.83 17.31
C THR A 350 -3.28 16.34 17.01
N THR A 351 -3.33 15.51 18.05
CA THR A 351 -3.34 14.05 17.93
C THR A 351 -4.75 13.57 17.65
N ALA A 352 -4.99 13.06 16.45
CA ALA A 352 -6.20 12.33 16.15
C ALA A 352 -6.04 10.87 16.55
N THR A 353 -6.96 10.33 17.36
CA THR A 353 -6.99 8.92 17.74
C THR A 353 -8.01 8.17 16.89
N SER A 354 -7.55 7.10 16.23
CA SER A 354 -8.41 6.20 15.44
C SER A 354 -8.68 4.92 16.22
N SER A 355 -9.92 4.42 16.19
CA SER A 355 -10.29 3.13 16.81
C SER A 355 -9.72 1.91 16.06
N SER A 356 -8.97 2.13 14.98
CA SER A 356 -8.33 1.08 14.18
C SER A 356 -7.02 1.62 13.55
N ALA A 357 -5.98 0.79 13.54
CA ALA A 357 -4.75 1.08 12.83
C ALA A 357 -4.89 0.65 11.37
N ARG A 358 -4.70 1.59 10.44
CA ARG A 358 -4.80 1.37 8.99
C ARG A 358 -3.49 1.69 8.32
N GLY A 359 -2.97 0.77 7.52
CA GLY A 359 -1.71 0.96 6.81
C GLY A 359 -1.18 -0.34 6.22
N ILE A 360 0.07 -0.31 5.77
CA ILE A 360 0.79 -1.51 5.34
C ILE A 360 1.63 -2.01 6.52
N PHE A 361 1.44 -3.28 6.86
CA PHE A 361 2.13 -3.89 7.99
C PHE A 361 3.65 -3.82 7.83
N GLY A 362 4.33 -3.50 8.94
CA GLY A 362 5.76 -3.23 9.07
C GLY A 362 6.30 -1.93 8.44
N TYR A 363 5.43 -1.10 7.85
CA TYR A 363 5.69 0.35 7.71
C TYR A 363 5.03 1.17 8.82
N MET A 364 4.07 0.59 9.55
CA MET A 364 3.37 1.24 10.66
C MET A 364 4.26 1.32 11.89
N ALA A 365 4.25 2.50 12.54
CA ALA A 365 4.97 2.74 13.77
C ALA A 365 4.32 1.98 14.96
N PRO A 366 5.10 1.57 15.98
CA PRO A 366 4.58 0.81 17.12
C PRO A 366 3.44 1.52 17.85
N GLU A 367 3.59 2.82 18.13
CA GLU A 367 2.57 3.61 18.83
C GLU A 367 1.28 3.75 18.02
N TYR A 368 1.37 3.74 16.69
CA TYR A 368 0.21 3.75 15.82
C TYR A 368 -0.51 2.39 15.78
N ILE A 369 0.24 1.29 15.86
CA ILE A 369 -0.32 -0.06 15.98
C ILE A 369 -1.01 -0.23 17.34
N ASP A 370 -0.36 0.21 18.42
CA ASP A 370 -0.82 -0.02 19.78
C ASP A 370 -1.98 0.90 20.15
N GLY A 371 -1.89 2.20 19.84
CA GLY A 371 -2.86 3.22 20.29
C GLY A 371 -3.71 3.86 19.19
N GLY A 372 -3.43 3.57 17.90
CA GLY A 372 -4.13 4.22 16.78
C GLY A 372 -3.83 5.73 16.64
N GLU A 373 -2.76 6.21 17.28
CA GLU A 373 -2.37 7.62 17.29
C GLU A 373 -1.83 8.07 15.93
N VAL A 374 -2.49 9.05 15.33
CA VAL A 374 -2.06 9.63 14.06
C VAL A 374 -1.14 10.82 14.34
N THR A 375 0.15 10.64 14.06
CA THR A 375 1.17 11.69 14.27
C THR A 375 2.11 11.81 13.07
N PRO A 376 2.76 12.98 12.86
CA PRO A 376 3.84 13.11 11.88
C PRO A 376 4.99 12.12 12.13
N MET A 377 5.20 11.73 13.39
CA MET A 377 6.25 10.76 13.76
C MET A 377 5.96 9.36 13.25
N ALA A 378 4.69 8.99 13.03
CA ALA A 378 4.34 7.73 12.37
C ALA A 378 4.80 7.71 10.89
N ASP A 379 4.65 8.84 10.19
CA ASP A 379 5.18 9.01 8.83
C ASP A 379 6.72 9.00 8.80
N VAL A 380 7.38 9.60 9.80
CA VAL A 380 8.85 9.52 9.94
C VAL A 380 9.30 8.06 10.07
N TYR A 381 8.61 7.26 10.88
CA TYR A 381 8.89 5.84 11.01
C TYR A 381 8.75 5.13 9.66
N SER A 382 7.63 5.31 8.97
CA SER A 382 7.41 4.74 7.63
C SER A 382 8.47 5.18 6.62
N PHE A 383 8.91 6.44 6.68
CA PHE A 383 10.00 6.96 5.86
C PHE A 383 11.34 6.29 6.19
N GLY A 384 11.64 6.08 7.48
CA GLY A 384 12.82 5.34 7.93
C GLY A 384 12.86 3.92 7.36
N VAL A 385 11.71 3.25 7.32
CA VAL A 385 11.56 1.96 6.66
C VAL A 385 11.92 2.06 5.17
N VAL A 386 11.42 3.06 4.44
CA VAL A 386 11.77 3.30 3.02
C VAL A 386 13.26 3.61 2.83
N ILE A 387 13.91 4.36 3.72
CA ILE A 387 15.37 4.58 3.68
C ILE A 387 16.10 3.23 3.68
N MET A 388 15.72 2.33 4.60
CA MET A 388 16.33 1.01 4.71
C MET A 388 16.08 0.18 3.44
N GLU A 389 14.89 0.21 2.87
CA GLU A 389 14.60 -0.50 1.62
C GLU A 389 15.42 0.00 0.43
N VAL A 390 15.54 1.33 0.29
CA VAL A 390 16.31 1.96 -0.78
C VAL A 390 17.80 1.67 -0.62
N ALA A 391 18.34 1.79 0.59
CA ALA A 391 19.75 1.53 0.87
C ALA A 391 20.13 0.06 0.62
N THR A 392 19.26 -0.88 1.03
CA THR A 392 19.58 -2.32 1.03
C THR A 392 19.07 -3.09 -0.18
N GLY A 393 18.13 -2.51 -0.95
CA GLY A 393 17.42 -3.21 -2.02
C GLY A 393 16.57 -4.39 -1.54
N ARG A 394 16.28 -4.45 -0.22
CA ARG A 394 15.50 -5.52 0.41
C ARG A 394 14.19 -4.97 0.94
N ARG A 395 13.16 -5.81 0.95
CA ARG A 395 11.89 -5.48 1.57
C ARG A 395 12.10 -5.33 3.08
N ALA A 396 11.49 -4.32 3.67
CA ALA A 396 11.59 -4.09 5.10
C ALA A 396 10.92 -5.18 5.93
N VAL A 397 9.81 -5.71 5.39
CA VAL A 397 9.12 -6.89 5.90
C VAL A 397 9.31 -8.00 4.87
N ASP A 398 10.09 -8.98 5.27
CA ASP A 398 10.27 -10.24 4.58
C ASP A 398 10.02 -11.32 5.62
N PHE A 399 8.77 -11.79 5.73
CA PHE A 399 8.40 -12.74 6.78
C PHE A 399 8.99 -14.15 6.52
N SER A 400 9.61 -14.37 5.35
CA SER A 400 10.48 -15.52 5.06
C SER A 400 11.81 -15.46 5.82
N CYS A 401 12.16 -14.31 6.41
CA CYS A 401 13.32 -14.16 7.27
C CYS A 401 12.86 -13.99 8.74
N PRO A 402 13.39 -14.78 9.69
CA PRO A 402 13.04 -14.63 11.10
C PRO A 402 13.49 -13.28 11.69
N ASP A 403 14.48 -12.62 11.07
CA ASP A 403 14.98 -11.31 11.45
C ASP A 403 14.42 -10.20 10.56
N VAL A 404 13.62 -9.30 11.16
CA VAL A 404 13.20 -8.02 10.56
C VAL A 404 14.45 -7.27 10.08
N LEU A 405 14.37 -6.60 8.91
CA LEU A 405 15.51 -5.87 8.31
C LEU A 405 16.25 -4.97 9.32
N LEU A 406 15.50 -4.38 10.26
CA LEU A 406 15.98 -3.53 11.37
C LEU A 406 16.95 -4.22 12.34
N LYS A 407 17.12 -5.54 12.29
CA LYS A 407 17.96 -6.33 13.21
C LYS A 407 19.17 -6.98 12.56
N LYS A 408 19.33 -6.87 11.25
CA LYS A 408 20.49 -7.47 10.58
C LYS A 408 21.75 -6.65 10.88
N PRO A 409 22.93 -7.30 11.03
CA PRO A 409 24.19 -6.58 11.10
C PRO A 409 24.35 -5.71 9.85
N LEU A 410 24.71 -4.45 10.05
CA LEU A 410 24.74 -3.42 9.00
C LEU A 410 25.67 -3.81 7.85
N GLU A 411 26.72 -4.57 8.14
CA GLU A 411 27.71 -5.10 7.22
C GLU A 411 27.08 -6.10 6.21
N GLN A 412 25.96 -6.73 6.58
CA GLN A 412 25.25 -7.70 5.74
C GLN A 412 24.09 -7.08 4.95
N MET A 413 23.88 -5.76 5.07
CA MET A 413 22.72 -5.06 4.54
C MET A 413 22.94 -4.44 3.16
N VAL A 414 24.17 -4.42 2.64
CA VAL A 414 24.46 -3.88 1.30
C VAL A 414 23.64 -4.60 0.22
N ASP A 415 23.09 -3.83 -0.72
CA ASP A 415 22.47 -4.39 -1.91
C ASP A 415 23.55 -4.99 -2.81
N ARG A 416 23.59 -6.33 -2.90
CA ARG A 416 24.56 -7.05 -3.74
C ARG A 416 24.47 -6.66 -5.21
N LYS A 417 23.33 -6.14 -5.67
CA LYS A 417 23.13 -5.68 -7.06
C LYS A 417 23.92 -4.41 -7.39
N LEU A 418 24.40 -3.67 -6.39
CA LEU A 418 25.20 -2.47 -6.59
C LEU A 418 26.66 -2.78 -6.93
N GLY A 419 27.15 -3.99 -6.65
CA GLY A 419 28.57 -4.31 -6.84
C GLY A 419 29.44 -3.32 -6.07
N GLU A 420 30.26 -2.55 -6.77
CA GLU A 420 31.11 -1.49 -6.21
C GLU A 420 30.51 -0.07 -6.38
N ASP A 421 29.35 0.07 -7.03
CA ASP A 421 28.64 1.35 -7.20
C ASP A 421 27.91 1.74 -5.91
N TYR A 422 28.65 2.05 -4.84
CA TYR A 422 28.13 2.70 -3.64
C TYR A 422 29.25 3.35 -2.81
N GLU A 423 28.90 4.35 -2.02
CA GLU A 423 29.83 5.00 -1.09
C GLU A 423 29.62 4.46 0.33
N PRO A 424 30.59 3.75 0.94
CA PRO A 424 30.41 3.10 2.25
C PRO A 424 30.03 4.06 3.38
N GLY A 425 30.62 5.26 3.41
CA GLY A 425 30.30 6.29 4.40
C GLY A 425 28.86 6.76 4.30
N GLN A 426 28.40 7.05 3.09
CA GLN A 426 27.02 7.47 2.83
C GLN A 426 26.02 6.34 3.09
N LEU A 427 26.36 5.09 2.77
CA LEU A 427 25.53 3.93 3.10
C LEU A 427 25.35 3.81 4.62
N TRP A 428 26.45 3.92 5.37
CA TRP A 428 26.40 3.88 6.83
C TRP A 428 25.52 5.00 7.40
N GLN A 429 25.66 6.22 6.89
CA GLN A 429 24.82 7.36 7.28
C GLN A 429 23.33 7.11 7.01
N LEU A 430 22.99 6.57 5.83
CA LEU A 430 21.60 6.24 5.50
C LEU A 430 21.03 5.16 6.41
N LEU A 431 21.81 4.13 6.75
CA LEU A 431 21.35 3.08 7.65
C LEU A 431 21.17 3.60 9.09
N GLN A 432 22.09 4.45 9.58
CA GLN A 432 21.92 5.12 10.88
C GLN A 432 20.68 6.02 10.90
N LEU A 433 20.44 6.75 9.81
CA LEU A 433 19.26 7.60 9.65
C LEU A 433 17.97 6.78 9.62
N GLY A 434 17.94 5.70 8.85
CA GLY A 434 16.83 4.75 8.83
C GLY A 434 16.51 4.22 10.23
N LEU A 435 17.52 3.76 10.96
CA LEU A 435 17.38 3.25 12.33
C LEU A 435 16.79 4.29 13.29
N ALA A 436 17.27 5.54 13.23
CA ALA A 436 16.76 6.60 14.10
C ALA A 436 15.34 7.05 13.75
N CYS A 437 15.00 7.08 12.46
CA CYS A 437 13.63 7.30 12.02
C CYS A 437 12.71 6.17 12.52
N THR A 438 13.20 4.94 12.60
CA THR A 438 12.45 3.77 13.11
C THR A 438 12.61 3.54 14.61
N HIS A 439 13.03 4.54 15.39
CA HIS A 439 13.11 4.40 16.84
C HIS A 439 11.72 4.10 17.43
N SER A 440 11.60 3.19 18.40
CA SER A 440 10.29 2.78 18.93
C SER A 440 9.59 3.93 19.66
N ASP A 441 10.37 4.74 20.38
CA ASP A 441 9.93 6.03 20.93
C ASP A 441 9.74 7.10 19.84
N PRO A 442 8.53 7.64 19.62
CA PRO A 442 8.33 8.72 18.64
C PRO A 442 9.07 10.01 19.02
N GLN A 443 9.30 10.29 20.31
CA GLN A 443 9.97 11.52 20.76
C GLN A 443 11.48 11.52 20.50
N ARG A 444 12.05 10.34 20.20
CA ARG A 444 13.47 10.19 19.88
C ARG A 444 13.74 10.15 18.37
N ARG A 445 12.68 10.13 17.55
CA ARG A 445 12.82 10.19 16.10
C ARG A 445 13.20 11.60 15.67
N PRO A 446 13.99 11.76 14.60
CA PRO A 446 14.19 13.07 14.01
C PRO A 446 12.93 13.62 13.39
N THR A 447 12.79 14.95 13.36
CA THR A 447 11.76 15.58 12.53
C THR A 447 12.10 15.44 11.05
N MET A 448 11.10 15.53 10.17
CA MET A 448 11.36 15.50 8.73
C MET A 448 12.28 16.62 8.26
N ARG A 449 12.30 17.78 8.94
CA ARG A 449 13.29 18.84 8.69
C ARG A 449 14.71 18.40 8.98
N GLN A 450 14.94 17.71 10.09
CA GLN A 450 16.25 17.15 10.43
C GLN A 450 16.64 16.06 9.43
N VAL A 451 15.72 15.17 9.08
CA VAL A 451 15.93 14.12 8.07
C VAL A 451 16.32 14.72 6.72
N ALA A 452 15.58 15.72 6.22
CA ALA A 452 15.89 16.40 4.96
C ALA A 452 17.25 17.11 4.99
N SER A 453 17.60 17.73 6.12
CA SER A 453 18.90 18.38 6.34
C SER A 453 20.07 17.38 6.28
N ILE A 454 19.94 16.23 6.96
CA ILE A 454 20.95 15.16 6.94
C ILE A 454 21.10 14.59 5.54
N LEU A 455 19.99 14.27 4.86
CA LEU A 455 20.03 13.78 3.47
C LEU A 455 20.60 14.82 2.49
N GLY A 456 20.49 16.11 2.81
CA GLY A 456 21.09 17.23 2.08
C GLY A 456 22.60 17.39 2.27
N GLY A 457 23.25 16.58 3.12
CA GLY A 457 24.69 16.62 3.37
C GLY A 457 25.11 17.28 4.69
N ASN A 458 24.16 17.59 5.59
CA ASN A 458 24.49 18.12 6.92
C ASN A 458 24.86 17.02 7.92
N ASP A 459 26.00 16.37 7.67
CA ASP A 459 26.49 15.22 8.44
C ASP A 459 26.82 15.56 9.89
N LYS A 460 27.08 16.85 10.19
CA LYS A 460 27.33 17.34 11.55
C LYS A 460 26.12 17.11 12.44
N LEU A 461 24.91 17.22 11.90
CA LEU A 461 23.67 17.05 12.64
C LEU A 461 23.48 15.59 13.07
N LEU A 462 23.80 14.62 12.20
CA LEU A 462 23.78 13.20 12.53
C LEU A 462 24.73 12.86 13.69
N ARG A 463 25.94 13.45 13.69
CA ARG A 463 26.94 13.24 14.75
C ARG A 463 26.59 13.98 16.04
N ALA A 464 26.04 15.19 15.93
CA ALA A 464 25.71 16.05 17.07
C ALA A 464 24.47 15.58 17.85
N VAL A 465 23.47 15.02 17.17
CA VAL A 465 22.23 14.59 17.84
C VAL A 465 22.46 13.28 18.63
N GLY A 466 23.63 12.64 18.49
CA GLY A 466 24.10 11.60 19.40
C GLY A 466 23.07 10.49 19.62
N TRP A 467 22.41 10.06 18.55
CA TRP A 467 21.28 9.12 18.62
C TRP A 467 21.70 7.85 19.34
N LYS A 468 21.27 7.76 20.61
CA LYS A 468 21.55 6.60 21.44
C LYS A 468 20.86 5.42 20.81
N LYS A 469 21.66 4.41 20.43
CA LYS A 469 21.15 3.13 19.97
C LYS A 469 20.15 2.62 21.00
N GLU A 470 18.93 2.32 20.55
CA GLU A 470 17.91 1.78 21.44
C GLU A 470 18.44 0.48 22.05
N GLY A 471 18.34 0.37 23.38
CA GLY A 471 18.75 -0.84 24.08
C GLY A 471 17.96 -2.03 23.54
N ARG A 472 18.64 -3.14 23.25
CA ARG A 472 18.02 -4.31 22.60
C ARG A 472 16.76 -4.77 23.34
N GLU A 473 16.82 -4.81 24.67
CA GLU A 473 15.72 -5.22 25.55
C GLU A 473 14.55 -4.23 25.55
N LEU A 474 14.82 -2.93 25.63
CA LEU A 474 13.78 -1.88 25.55
C LEU A 474 13.05 -1.92 24.19
N TRP A 475 13.81 -2.11 23.11
CA TRP A 475 13.24 -2.28 21.77
C TRP A 475 12.33 -3.50 21.72
N TRP A 476 12.75 -4.64 22.28
CA TRP A 476 11.92 -5.86 22.33
C TRP A 476 10.63 -5.65 23.12
N GLN A 477 10.69 -4.94 24.25
CA GLN A 477 9.51 -4.64 25.06
C GLN A 477 8.52 -3.75 24.29
N ARG A 478 9.00 -2.66 23.67
CA ARG A 478 8.15 -1.71 22.93
C ARG A 478 7.62 -2.25 21.61
N ASN A 479 8.33 -3.17 20.96
CA ASN A 479 7.89 -3.83 19.74
C ASN A 479 7.28 -5.21 20.00
N ALA A 480 7.03 -5.57 21.26
CA ALA A 480 6.55 -6.91 21.62
C ALA A 480 5.25 -7.25 20.89
N ALA A 481 4.30 -6.31 20.83
CA ALA A 481 3.04 -6.47 20.11
C ALA A 481 3.27 -6.74 18.60
N ALA A 482 4.02 -5.86 17.93
CA ALA A 482 4.34 -6.00 16.51
C ALA A 482 5.12 -7.29 16.19
N LEU A 483 6.08 -7.68 17.03
CA LEU A 483 6.89 -8.90 16.84
C LEU A 483 6.14 -10.17 17.15
N SER A 484 5.29 -10.14 18.17
CA SER A 484 4.43 -11.26 18.50
C SER A 484 3.43 -11.48 17.37
N LEU A 485 2.94 -10.40 16.76
CA LEU A 485 2.19 -10.44 15.51
C LEU A 485 3.01 -11.02 14.35
N VAL A 486 4.25 -10.57 14.09
CA VAL A 486 5.14 -11.19 13.07
C VAL A 486 5.32 -12.69 13.30
N ARG A 487 5.67 -13.10 14.53
CA ARG A 487 5.88 -14.52 14.87
C ARG A 487 4.61 -15.35 14.71
N ARG A 488 3.46 -14.77 15.03
CA ARG A 488 2.16 -15.43 14.84
C ARG A 488 1.79 -15.53 13.36
N LEU A 489 2.04 -14.49 12.55
CA LEU A 489 1.88 -14.54 11.10
C LEU A 489 2.78 -15.63 10.48
N GLN A 490 4.03 -15.73 10.94
CA GLN A 490 4.96 -16.80 10.54
C GLN A 490 4.51 -18.19 11.00
N ALA A 491 4.00 -18.32 12.23
CA ALA A 491 3.44 -19.59 12.72
C ALA A 491 2.19 -20.02 11.94
N LEU A 492 1.47 -19.04 11.40
CA LEU A 492 0.37 -19.23 10.47
C LEU A 492 0.86 -19.37 9.03
N GLY A 493 2.15 -19.66 8.76
CA GLY A 493 2.68 -19.93 7.41
C GLY A 493 2.72 -18.73 6.45
N ILE A 494 2.48 -17.51 6.94
CA ILE A 494 2.62 -16.29 6.15
C ILE A 494 4.04 -15.79 6.28
N HIS A 495 4.78 -15.97 5.18
CA HIS A 495 6.13 -15.51 4.96
C HIS A 495 6.15 -14.25 4.06
#